data_AF-A0A9D7H7X3-F1
#
_entry.id   AF-A0A9D7H7X3-F1
#
_cell.length_a   1.000
_cell.length_b   1.000
_cell.length_c   1.000
_cell.angle_alpha   90.00
_cell.angle_beta   90.00
_cell.angle_gamma   90.00
#
_symmetry.space_group_name_H-M   'P 1'
#
loop_
_entity.id
_entity.type
_entity.pdbx_description
1 polymer ?
#
loop_
_entity_poly.entity_id
_entity_poly.type
_entity_poly.pdbx_seq_one_letter_code
_entity_poly.pdbx_strand_id
1 'polypeptide(L)'
;MKHTLIQSAAEGASQEAFSGCGHGPAPAAQREKGAPPIFVDGVLIPEAEIAAEAQNHGAGSAAEARAAAARALVIRHLLLRRAEALNLSPIRM
;
A
#
# COMPACT_ATOMS: atom_id res chain seq x y z
N MET A 1 11.38 41.15 25.56
CA MET A 1 12.39 40.33 24.88
C MET A 1 11.72 39.74 23.65
N LYS A 2 12.24 40.04 22.46
CA LYS A 2 11.66 39.60 21.18
C LYS A 2 12.40 38.35 20.74
N HIS A 3 11.70 37.23 20.61
CA HIS A 3 12.23 36.06 19.89
C HIS A 3 11.21 35.71 18.80
N THR A 4 11.48 36.23 17.61
CA THR A 4 10.99 35.65 16.37
C THR A 4 12.18 34.95 15.75
N LEU A 5 12.02 33.69 15.34
CA LEU A 5 12.40 33.17 14.02
C LEU A 5 12.13 31.66 13.97
N ILE A 6 10.99 31.27 13.39
CA ILE A 6 10.87 29.97 12.73
C ILE A 6 11.19 30.21 11.27
N GLN A 7 12.35 29.77 10.83
CA GLN A 7 12.58 29.34 9.46
C GLN A 7 13.56 28.18 9.48
N SER A 8 13.15 27.07 8.89
CA SER A 8 14.03 26.20 8.12
C SER A 8 13.13 25.29 7.29
N ALA A 9 13.07 25.61 6.01
CA ALA A 9 12.56 24.72 4.99
C ALA A 9 13.36 23.42 5.01
N ALA A 10 12.68 22.27 5.00
CA ALA A 10 13.29 21.03 4.55
C ALA A 10 13.14 21.00 3.02
N GLU A 11 14.00 21.75 2.34
CA GLU A 11 14.29 21.55 0.92
C GLU A 11 15.14 20.28 0.75
N GLY A 12 14.89 19.55 -0.34
CA GLY A 12 15.83 18.60 -0.90
C GLY A 12 15.62 17.15 -0.48
N ALA A 13 14.61 16.49 -1.08
CA ALA A 13 14.69 15.04 -1.24
C ALA A 13 15.86 14.74 -2.19
N SER A 14 17.02 14.43 -1.63
CA SER A 14 18.16 13.91 -2.36
C SER A 14 17.79 12.55 -2.95
N GLN A 15 17.49 12.55 -4.25
CA GLN A 15 17.48 11.34 -5.06
C GLN A 15 18.93 10.87 -5.23
N GLU A 16 19.37 10.00 -4.33
CA GLU A 16 20.62 9.26 -4.47
C GLU A 16 20.49 8.28 -5.65
N ALA A 17 21.44 8.37 -6.57
CA ALA A 17 21.54 7.52 -7.75
C ALA A 17 21.91 6.09 -7.34
N PHE A 18 21.00 5.14 -7.56
CA PHE A 18 21.25 3.73 -7.30
C PHE A 18 22.06 3.09 -8.43
N SER A 19 23.38 2.96 -8.22
CA SER A 19 24.22 2.01 -8.96
C SER A 19 24.47 0.78 -8.08
N GLY A 20 23.61 -0.22 -8.21
CA GLY A 20 23.77 -1.52 -7.54
C GLY A 20 23.07 -2.62 -8.33
N CYS A 21 23.83 -3.64 -8.73
CA CYS A 21 23.25 -4.88 -9.24
C CYS A 21 22.43 -5.55 -8.13
N GLY A 22 21.11 -5.57 -8.30
CA GLY A 22 20.15 -6.23 -7.42
C GLY A 22 19.05 -5.28 -6.95
N HIS A 23 17.81 -5.70 -7.18
CA HIS A 23 16.54 -5.12 -6.69
C HIS A 23 16.12 -3.82 -7.39
N GLY A 24 15.19 -3.95 -8.34
CA GLY A 24 14.49 -2.81 -8.95
C GLY A 24 13.78 -1.94 -7.91
N PRO A 25 13.24 -0.78 -8.31
CA PRO A 25 12.89 0.25 -7.36
C PRO A 25 11.83 -0.25 -6.35
N ALA A 26 11.89 0.31 -5.15
CA ALA A 26 11.02 0.02 -4.02
C ALA A 26 9.54 0.52 -4.07
N PRO A 27 8.99 1.22 -5.10
CA PRO A 27 7.70 1.89 -4.95
C PRO A 27 6.49 0.94 -4.99
N ALA A 28 6.66 -0.33 -5.39
CA ALA A 28 5.59 -1.33 -5.21
C ALA A 28 5.55 -1.87 -3.77
N ALA A 29 6.67 -1.77 -3.03
CA ALA A 29 6.78 -2.21 -1.64
C ALA A 29 6.22 -1.19 -0.65
N GLN A 30 6.00 0.06 -1.07
CA GLN A 30 5.54 1.17 -0.24
C GLN A 30 4.40 1.92 -0.90
N ARG A 31 3.31 2.18 -0.17
CA ARG A 31 2.13 2.90 -0.66
C ARG A 31 1.79 4.04 0.29
N GLU A 32 2.02 5.26 -0.16
CA GLU A 32 1.70 6.46 0.62
C GLU A 32 0.21 6.78 0.65
N LYS A 33 -0.18 7.67 1.58
CA LYS A 33 -1.54 8.22 1.62
C LYS A 33 -1.79 9.05 0.36
N GLY A 34 -2.84 8.71 -0.39
CA GLY A 34 -3.17 9.38 -1.66
C GLY A 34 -2.50 8.75 -2.89
N ALA A 35 -1.92 7.55 -2.76
CA ALA A 35 -1.49 6.76 -3.91
C ALA A 35 -2.66 6.51 -4.90
N PRO A 36 -2.37 6.26 -6.19
CA PRO A 36 -3.41 6.01 -7.19
C PRO A 36 -4.39 4.90 -6.77
N PRO A 37 -5.67 5.04 -7.14
CA PRO A 37 -6.69 4.03 -6.83
C PRO A 37 -6.36 2.68 -7.49
N ILE A 38 -6.74 1.59 -6.83
CA ILE A 38 -6.54 0.24 -7.34
C ILE A 38 -7.88 -0.29 -7.83
N PHE A 39 -7.86 -0.90 -9.01
CA PHE A 39 -8.99 -1.61 -9.57
C PHE A 39 -8.59 -3.05 -9.89
N VAL A 40 -9.46 -4.01 -9.59
CA VAL A 40 -9.29 -5.43 -9.96
C VAL A 40 -10.55 -5.86 -10.69
N ASP A 41 -10.40 -6.34 -11.92
CA ASP A 41 -11.53 -6.69 -12.80
C ASP A 41 -12.57 -5.56 -12.95
N GLY A 42 -12.12 -4.29 -12.91
CA GLY A 42 -12.98 -3.11 -12.96
C GLY A 42 -13.63 -2.72 -11.63
N VAL A 43 -13.43 -3.49 -10.56
CA VAL A 43 -13.94 -3.20 -9.21
C VAL A 43 -12.92 -2.36 -8.44
N LEU A 44 -13.35 -1.21 -7.91
CA LEU A 44 -12.52 -0.35 -7.06
C LEU A 44 -12.23 -1.04 -5.73
N ILE A 45 -10.96 -1.02 -5.31
CA ILE A 45 -10.58 -1.27 -3.90
C ILE A 45 -10.52 0.08 -3.19
N PRO A 46 -11.47 0.40 -2.29
CA PRO A 46 -11.51 1.70 -1.62
C PRO A 46 -10.29 1.92 -0.72
N GLU A 47 -9.77 3.15 -0.70
CA GLU A 47 -8.64 3.50 0.18
C GLU A 47 -8.96 3.28 1.66
N ALA A 48 -10.24 3.41 2.06
CA ALA A 48 -10.68 3.11 3.42
C ALA A 48 -10.51 1.62 3.78
N GLU A 49 -10.75 0.71 2.84
CA GLU A 49 -10.52 -0.73 3.04
C GLU A 49 -9.04 -1.04 3.14
N ILE A 50 -8.21 -0.40 2.30
CA ILE A 50 -6.74 -0.52 2.39
C ILE A 50 -6.26 -0.02 3.75
N ALA A 51 -6.78 1.11 4.24
CA ALA A 51 -6.40 1.66 5.53
C ALA A 51 -6.84 0.78 6.71
N ALA A 52 -8.02 0.15 6.62
CA ALA A 52 -8.50 -0.79 7.62
C ALA A 52 -7.65 -2.07 7.62
N GLU A 53 -7.38 -2.64 6.44
CA GLU A 53 -6.57 -3.84 6.30
C GLU A 53 -5.10 -3.59 6.70
N ALA A 54 -4.55 -2.40 6.47
CA ALA A 54 -3.21 -2.04 6.91
C ALA A 54 -2.99 -2.16 8.42
N GLN A 55 -4.05 -2.03 9.23
CA GLN A 55 -3.95 -2.27 10.68
C GLN A 55 -3.68 -3.74 11.03
N ASN A 56 -3.98 -4.67 10.12
CA ASN A 56 -3.75 -6.11 10.28
C ASN A 56 -2.32 -6.53 9.86
N HIS A 57 -1.52 -5.62 9.32
CA HIS A 57 -0.19 -5.92 8.79
C HIS A 57 0.93 -5.32 9.66
N GLY A 58 1.79 -6.19 10.19
CA GLY A 58 3.07 -5.78 10.77
C GLY A 58 4.04 -5.37 9.67
N ALA A 59 4.61 -4.16 9.75
CA ALA A 59 5.57 -3.64 8.79
C ALA A 59 6.54 -2.64 9.43
N GLY A 60 7.65 -2.32 8.75
CA GLY A 60 8.63 -1.34 9.21
C GLY A 60 8.15 0.11 9.08
N SER A 61 7.13 0.35 8.28
CA SER A 61 6.51 1.67 8.11
C SER A 61 5.03 1.60 7.73
N ALA A 62 4.33 2.72 7.88
CA ALA A 62 2.93 2.82 7.47
C ALA A 62 2.73 2.63 5.95
N ALA A 63 3.67 3.11 5.13
CA ALA A 63 3.62 2.94 3.69
C ALA A 63 3.79 1.47 3.28
N GLU A 64 4.68 0.74 3.95
CA GLU A 64 4.84 -0.70 3.74
C GLU A 64 3.59 -1.48 4.16
N ALA A 65 3.01 -1.17 5.33
CA ALA A 65 1.78 -1.80 5.81
C ALA A 65 0.63 -1.62 4.81
N ARG A 66 0.49 -0.42 4.23
CA ARG A 66 -0.53 -0.16 3.20
C ARG A 66 -0.27 -0.87 1.89
N ALA A 67 0.99 -0.99 1.48
CA ALA A 67 1.32 -1.75 0.29
C ALA A 67 1.01 -3.25 0.48
N ALA A 68 1.29 -3.79 1.67
CA ALA A 68 0.92 -5.15 2.03
C ALA A 68 -0.61 -5.35 2.05
N ALA A 69 -1.34 -4.43 2.68
CA ALA A 69 -2.80 -4.42 2.70
C ALA A 69 -3.42 -4.40 1.31
N ALA A 70 -2.96 -3.47 0.46
CA ALA A 70 -3.43 -3.37 -0.92
C ALA A 70 -3.20 -4.68 -1.68
N ARG A 71 -2.02 -5.29 -1.55
CA ARG A 71 -1.73 -6.61 -2.17
C ARG A 71 -2.64 -7.70 -1.62
N ALA A 72 -2.87 -7.75 -0.31
CA ALA A 72 -3.74 -8.74 0.32
C ALA A 72 -5.18 -8.64 -0.20
N LEU A 73 -5.73 -7.42 -0.31
CA LEU A 73 -7.07 -7.19 -0.86
C LEU A 73 -7.19 -7.59 -2.33
N VAL A 74 -6.18 -7.28 -3.15
CA VAL A 74 -6.12 -7.73 -4.55
C VAL A 74 -6.13 -9.26 -4.63
N ILE A 75 -5.27 -9.92 -3.86
CA ILE A 75 -5.18 -11.39 -3.82
C ILE A 75 -6.52 -11.98 -3.35
N ARG A 76 -7.12 -11.43 -2.30
CA ARG A 76 -8.43 -11.86 -1.79
C ARG A 76 -9.50 -11.77 -2.88
N HIS A 77 -9.58 -10.67 -3.62
CA HIS A 77 -10.53 -10.51 -4.73
C HIS A 77 -10.33 -11.61 -5.79
N LEU A 78 -9.08 -11.82 -6.24
CA LEU A 78 -8.77 -12.83 -7.24
C LEU A 78 -9.09 -14.25 -6.77
N LEU A 79 -8.83 -14.57 -5.50
CA LEU A 79 -9.14 -15.87 -4.91
C LEU A 79 -10.65 -16.09 -4.79
N LEU A 80 -11.41 -15.09 -4.35
CA LEU A 80 -12.87 -15.19 -4.29
C LEU A 80 -13.46 -15.36 -5.70
N ARG A 81 -12.96 -14.59 -6.67
CA ARG A 81 -13.39 -14.73 -8.06
C ARG A 81 -13.07 -16.11 -8.63
N ARG A 82 -11.92 -16.67 -8.27
CA ARG A 82 -11.56 -18.04 -8.65
C ARG A 82 -12.46 -19.08 -7.96
N ALA A 83 -12.80 -18.88 -6.69
CA ALA A 83 -13.71 -19.76 -5.96
C ALA A 83 -15.10 -19.79 -6.59
N GLU A 84 -15.63 -18.62 -6.99
CA GLU A 84 -16.89 -18.51 -7.75
C GLU A 84 -16.82 -19.29 -9.06
N ALA A 85 -15.75 -19.11 -9.85
CA ALA A 85 -15.57 -19.82 -11.12
C ALA A 85 -15.48 -21.35 -10.97
N LEU A 86 -15.08 -21.82 -9.78
CA LEU A 86 -15.00 -23.25 -9.44
C LEU A 86 -16.25 -23.75 -8.70
N ASN A 87 -17.28 -22.91 -8.51
CA ASN A 87 -18.48 -23.20 -7.73
C ASN A 87 -18.17 -23.66 -6.28
N LEU A 88 -17.14 -23.10 -5.67
CA LEU A 88 -16.80 -23.36 -4.28
C LEU A 88 -17.70 -22.52 -3.37
N SER A 89 -18.25 -23.15 -2.33
CA SER A 89 -19.02 -22.47 -1.29
C SER A 89 -18.41 -22.71 0.09
N PRO A 90 -18.55 -21.78 1.04
CA PRO A 90 -18.08 -21.98 2.39
C PRO A 90 -18.80 -23.16 3.04
N ILE A 91 -18.04 -24.05 3.67
CA ILE A 91 -18.61 -25.03 4.60
C ILE A 91 -19.13 -24.27 5.81
N ARG A 92 -20.43 -24.35 6.08
CA ARG A 92 -20.99 -23.91 7.35
C ARG A 92 -20.86 -25.06 8.34
N MET A 93 -20.10 -24.85 9.42
CA MET A 93 -20.06 -25.73 10.59
C MET A 93 -21.03 -25.22 11.66
#